data_AF-A0A418DEE7-F1
#
_entry.id   AF-A0A418DEE7-F1
#
_cell.length_a   1.000
_cell.length_b   1.000
_cell.length_c   1.000
_cell.angle_alpha   90.00
_cell.angle_beta   90.00
_cell.angle_gamma   90.00
#
_symmetry.space_group_name_H-M   'P 1'
#
loop_
_entity.id
_entity.type
_entity.pdbx_description
1 polymer ?
#
loop_
_entity_poly.entity_id
_entity_poly.type
_entity_poly.pdbx_seq_one_letter_code
_entity_poly.pdbx_strand_id
1 'polypeptide(L)'
;LATAEETAIRDKAVASINKVLDVVTDAAELALLLIKLTEGDWFTSRVSARWIFPVAYSKVDPANTKELREYVPFRLVYRWMYRRAT
;
A
#
# COMPACT_ATOMS: atom_id res chain seq x y z
N LEU A 1 -23.89 10.02 -8.20
CA LEU A 1 -24.16 8.60 -7.84
C LEU A 1 -23.01 7.67 -8.27
N ALA A 2 -22.33 7.90 -9.40
CA ALA A 2 -21.21 7.06 -9.87
C ALA A 2 -19.94 7.05 -8.97
N THR A 3 -19.72 8.07 -8.15
CA THR A 3 -18.49 8.20 -7.33
C THR A 3 -18.42 7.21 -6.15
N ALA A 4 -19.57 6.74 -5.64
CA ALA A 4 -19.61 5.86 -4.47
C ALA A 4 -19.29 4.40 -4.83
N GLU A 5 -19.79 3.91 -5.97
CA GLU A 5 -19.55 2.54 -6.42
C GLU A 5 -18.08 2.30 -6.75
N GLU A 6 -17.41 3.29 -7.36
CA GLU A 6 -15.98 3.21 -7.66
C GLU A 6 -15.13 3.04 -6.38
N THR A 7 -15.48 3.76 -5.30
CA THR A 7 -14.77 3.60 -4.01
C THR A 7 -15.00 2.23 -3.38
N ALA A 8 -16.21 1.66 -3.47
CA ALA A 8 -16.51 0.33 -2.96
C ALA A 8 -15.81 -0.78 -3.76
N ILE A 9 -15.68 -0.61 -5.08
CA ILE A 9 -14.93 -1.52 -5.95
C ILE A 9 -13.44 -1.46 -5.62
N ARG A 10 -12.90 -0.26 -5.40
CA ARG A 10 -11.51 -0.06 -4.99
C ARG A 10 -11.20 -0.76 -3.67
N ASP A 11 -12.07 -0.63 -2.67
CA ASP A 11 -11.85 -1.25 -1.36
C ASP A 11 -11.87 -2.79 -1.47
N LYS A 12 -12.71 -3.35 -2.34
CA LYS A 12 -12.70 -4.79 -2.67
C LYS A 12 -11.43 -5.21 -3.39
N ALA A 13 -10.93 -4.41 -4.33
CA ALA A 13 -9.68 -4.68 -5.03
C ALA A 13 -8.49 -4.67 -4.06
N VAL A 14 -8.43 -3.68 -3.17
CA VAL A 14 -7.42 -3.60 -2.08
C VAL A 14 -7.49 -4.83 -1.19
N ALA A 15 -8.69 -5.26 -0.77
CA ALA A 15 -8.86 -6.46 0.04
C ALA A 15 -8.39 -7.73 -0.69
N SER A 16 -8.63 -7.82 -2.00
CA SER A 16 -8.15 -8.92 -2.83
C SER A 16 -6.62 -8.90 -2.95
N ILE A 17 -6.02 -7.73 -3.16
CA ILE A 17 -4.57 -7.56 -3.23
C ILE A 17 -3.92 -7.97 -1.91
N ASN A 18 -4.48 -7.59 -0.76
CA ASN A 18 -3.95 -8.01 0.54
C ASN A 18 -3.90 -9.54 0.70
N LYS A 19 -4.92 -10.27 0.21
CA LYS A 19 -4.89 -11.75 0.20
C LYS A 19 -3.79 -12.32 -0.68
N VAL A 20 -3.52 -11.69 -1.83
CA VAL A 20 -2.42 -12.10 -2.71
C VAL A 20 -1.08 -11.81 -2.03
N LEU A 21 -0.96 -10.66 -1.38
CA LEU A 21 0.24 -10.27 -0.65
C LEU A 21 0.59 -11.21 0.47
N ASP A 22 -0.39 -11.88 1.11
CA ASP A 22 -0.12 -12.93 2.10
C ASP A 22 0.67 -14.11 1.51
N VAL A 23 0.42 -14.45 0.24
CA VAL A 23 1.06 -15.57 -0.46
C VAL A 23 2.36 -15.16 -1.14
N VAL A 24 2.50 -13.90 -1.53
CA VAL A 24 3.75 -13.39 -2.13
C VAL A 24 4.87 -13.38 -1.09
N THR A 25 5.96 -14.06 -1.43
CA THR A 25 7.20 -14.15 -0.65
C THR A 25 8.33 -13.30 -1.23
N ASP A 26 8.25 -12.90 -2.50
CA ASP A 26 9.27 -12.05 -3.13
C ASP A 26 9.09 -10.57 -2.74
N ALA A 27 10.02 -10.06 -1.93
CA ALA A 27 10.05 -8.68 -1.48
C ALA A 27 10.25 -7.65 -2.62
N ALA A 28 10.93 -8.04 -3.71
CA ALA A 28 11.23 -7.14 -4.81
C ALA A 28 9.98 -6.86 -5.67
N GLU A 29 9.22 -7.90 -6.02
CA GLU A 29 7.94 -7.75 -6.74
C GLU A 29 6.96 -6.87 -5.97
N LEU A 30 6.95 -7.02 -4.65
CA LEU A 30 6.07 -6.33 -3.73
C LEU A 30 6.40 -4.84 -3.61
N ALA A 31 7.70 -4.51 -3.61
CA ALA A 31 8.18 -3.13 -3.68
C ALA A 31 7.84 -2.46 -5.03
N LEU A 32 8.02 -3.16 -6.15
CA LEU A 32 7.69 -2.64 -7.49
C LEU A 32 6.20 -2.33 -7.65
N LEU A 33 5.33 -3.16 -7.07
CA LEU A 33 3.87 -2.97 -7.10
C LEU A 33 3.47 -1.68 -6.36
N LEU A 34 4.07 -1.44 -5.19
CA LEU A 34 3.88 -0.20 -4.44
C LEU A 34 4.36 1.04 -5.21
N ILE A 35 5.55 0.97 -5.81
CA ILE A 35 6.12 2.07 -6.58
C ILE A 35 5.18 2.45 -7.73
N LYS A 36 4.70 1.47 -8.50
CA LYS A 36 3.74 1.70 -9.60
C LYS A 36 2.42 2.32 -9.13
N LEU A 37 1.90 1.90 -7.98
CA LEU A 37 0.70 2.49 -7.39
C LEU A 37 0.93 3.93 -6.89
N THR A 38 2.15 4.25 -6.44
CA THR A 38 2.52 5.59 -5.97
C THR A 38 2.86 6.57 -7.10
N GLU A 39 3.42 6.08 -8.20
CA GLU A 39 3.76 6.85 -9.39
C GLU A 39 2.58 7.05 -10.35
N GLY A 40 1.49 6.28 -10.18
CA GLY A 40 0.30 6.45 -10.99
C GLY A 40 -0.24 7.89 -10.94
N ASP A 41 -0.50 8.46 -12.12
CA ASP A 41 -0.98 9.84 -12.29
C ASP A 41 -2.29 10.13 -11.56
N TRP A 42 -3.09 9.09 -11.30
CA TRP A 42 -4.39 9.24 -10.69
C TRP A 42 -4.34 9.19 -9.16
N PHE A 43 -4.96 10.18 -8.51
CA PHE A 43 -5.02 10.28 -7.05
C PHE A 43 -5.55 9.00 -6.38
N THR A 44 -6.47 8.27 -7.02
CA THR A 44 -7.03 7.03 -6.44
C THR A 44 -6.01 5.89 -6.37
N SER A 45 -5.04 5.82 -7.28
CA SER A 45 -3.93 4.84 -7.23
C SER A 45 -3.07 5.07 -5.98
N ARG A 46 -2.76 6.33 -5.68
CA ARG A 46 -1.97 6.73 -4.51
C ARG A 46 -2.71 6.45 -3.20
N VAL A 47 -4.04 6.61 -3.19
CA VAL A 47 -4.89 6.24 -2.04
C VAL A 47 -4.87 4.71 -1.84
N SER A 48 -5.04 3.92 -2.90
CA SER A 48 -4.96 2.44 -2.83
C SER A 48 -3.60 1.96 -2.33
N ALA A 49 -2.50 2.59 -2.77
CA ALA A 49 -1.15 2.29 -2.30
C ALA A 49 -1.04 2.36 -0.77
N ARG A 50 -1.71 3.35 -0.16
CA ARG A 50 -1.68 3.59 1.29
C ARG A 50 -2.28 2.44 2.10
N TRP A 51 -3.29 1.77 1.56
CA TRP A 51 -3.97 0.66 2.21
C TRP A 51 -3.18 -0.66 2.16
N ILE A 52 -2.34 -0.80 1.14
CA ILE A 52 -1.54 -2.00 0.88
C ILE A 52 -0.17 -1.94 1.58
N PHE A 53 0.36 -0.73 1.73
CA PHE A 53 1.68 -0.45 2.29
C PHE A 53 2.01 -1.16 3.62
N PRO A 54 1.11 -1.29 4.62
CA PRO A 54 1.46 -1.88 5.92
C PRO A 54 1.79 -3.36 5.84
N VAL A 55 1.03 -4.11 5.03
CA VAL A 55 1.25 -5.55 4.79
C VAL A 55 2.58 -5.73 4.06
N ALA A 56 2.80 -4.92 3.04
CA ALA A 56 4.02 -4.92 2.26
C ALA A 56 5.27 -4.61 3.08
N TYR A 57 5.21 -3.57 3.93
CA TYR A 57 6.33 -3.13 4.74
C TYR A 57 6.85 -4.21 5.69
N SER A 58 5.97 -5.09 6.18
CA SER A 58 6.36 -6.20 7.06
C SER A 58 7.20 -7.29 6.37
N LYS A 59 7.16 -7.33 5.03
CA LYS A 59 7.79 -8.38 4.20
C LYS A 59 9.03 -7.92 3.43
N VAL A 60 9.28 -6.61 3.37
CA VAL A 60 10.34 -6.04 2.54
C VAL A 60 11.64 -5.91 3.31
N ASP A 61 12.75 -6.23 2.65
CA ASP A 61 14.10 -6.09 3.20
C ASP A 61 14.45 -4.65 3.60
N PRO A 62 15.34 -4.45 4.60
CA PRO A 62 15.70 -3.13 5.10
C PRO A 62 16.33 -2.20 4.03
N ALA A 63 16.90 -2.76 2.96
CA ALA A 63 17.41 -2.00 1.81
C ALA A 63 16.26 -1.32 1.02
N ASN A 64 15.29 -2.10 0.53
CA ASN A 64 14.12 -1.59 -0.21
C ASN A 64 13.18 -0.76 0.68
N THR A 65 13.22 -0.98 1.99
CA THR A 65 12.45 -0.20 2.97
C THR A 65 12.81 1.29 2.95
N LYS A 66 14.06 1.64 2.62
CA LYS A 66 14.50 3.04 2.54
C LYS A 66 13.83 3.78 1.38
N GLU A 67 13.79 3.15 0.22
CA GLU A 67 13.17 3.71 -0.99
C GLU A 67 11.66 3.86 -0.82
N LEU A 68 10.99 2.85 -0.26
CA LEU A 68 9.54 2.90 0.00
C LEU A 68 9.11 4.04 0.94
N ARG A 69 9.98 4.47 1.86
CA ARG A 69 9.72 5.61 2.75
C ARG A 69 9.71 6.96 2.03
N GLU A 70 10.34 7.04 0.87
CA GLU A 70 10.43 8.27 0.08
C GLU A 70 9.14 8.52 -0.72
N TYR A 71 8.55 7.47 -1.28
CA TYR A 71 7.33 7.55 -2.10
C TYR A 71 6.03 7.77 -1.31
N VAL A 72 5.99 7.29 -0.06
CA VAL A 72 4.79 7.30 0.76
C VAL A 72 5.08 8.18 1.98
N PRO A 73 4.42 9.35 2.18
CA PRO A 73 4.76 10.27 3.26
C PRO A 73 4.55 9.60 4.62
N PHE A 74 5.62 8.99 5.12
CA PHE A 74 5.61 7.87 6.06
C PHE A 74 5.20 8.32 7.47
N ARG A 75 5.48 9.58 7.79
CA ARG A 75 5.47 10.10 9.16
C ARG A 75 4.10 10.18 9.82
N LEU A 76 3.02 10.38 9.04
CA LEU A 76 1.67 10.56 9.60
C LEU A 76 0.88 9.25 9.67
N VAL A 77 0.93 8.43 8.62
CA VAL A 77 0.16 7.18 8.58
C VAL A 77 0.80 6.09 9.43
N TYR A 78 2.13 5.99 9.46
CA TYR A 78 2.82 5.03 10.33
C TYR A 78 2.54 5.34 11.82
N ARG A 79 2.59 6.64 12.19
CA ARG A 79 2.28 7.10 13.55
C ARG A 79 0.81 6.87 13.94
N TRP A 80 -0.12 6.93 12.98
CA TRP A 80 -1.53 6.65 13.22
C TRP A 80 -1.81 5.15 13.34
N MET A 81 -1.20 4.31 12.50
CA MET A 81 -1.36 2.85 12.56
C MET A 81 -0.69 2.23 13.78
N TYR A 82 0.54 2.62 14.10
CA TYR A 82 1.26 2.09 15.27
C TYR A 82 0.64 2.51 16.61
N ARG A 83 -0.13 3.61 16.63
CA ARG A 83 -0.91 4.04 17.81
C ARG A 83 -2.24 3.30 18.01
N ARG A 84 -2.71 2.55 17.01
CA ARG A 84 -3.93 1.72 17.15
C ARG A 84 -3.62 0.27 17.53
N ALA A 85 -2.34 -0.11 17.60
CA ALA A 85 -1.89 -1.46 17.94
C ALA A 85 -1.49 -1.65 19.41
N THR A 86 -1.70 -0.62 20.25
CA THR A 86 -1.65 -0.66 21.73
C THR A 86 -2.98 -0.18 22.27
#